data_AF-A0A3D4BDT7-F1
#
_entry.id   AF-A0A3D4BDT7-F1
#
_cell.length_a   1.000
_cell.length_b   1.000
_cell.length_c   1.000
_cell.angle_alpha   90.00
_cell.angle_beta   90.00
_cell.angle_gamma   90.00
#
_symmetry.space_group_name_H-M   'P 1'
#
loop_
_entity.id
_entity.type
_entity.pdbx_description
1 polymer ?
#
loop_
_entity_poly.entity_id
_entity_poly.type
_entity_poly.pdbx_seq_one_letter_code
_entity_poly.pdbx_strand_id
1 'polypeptide(L)'
;MFFTCLQDGAGDATSSVVLGKLPPGRVRVLASLSRAYVNWTTSSAALDLGWDAYTAMNGSTTAADPDGLINGLSVDTVGFQTMEGAIAANLLTGGTYLFESKDGVKIRATSQDTAIATGDDLVGYLAYVLD
;
A
#
# COMPACT_ATOMS: atom_id res chain seq x y z
N MET A 1 9.24 7.30 -0.31
CA MET A 1 8.49 7.55 -1.57
C MET A 1 7.23 8.32 -1.23
N PHE A 2 7.10 9.56 -1.71
CA PHE A 2 5.88 10.36 -1.56
C PHE A 2 4.89 10.02 -2.69
N PHE A 3 3.58 10.09 -2.40
CA PHE A 3 2.52 9.83 -3.36
C PHE A 3 1.30 10.73 -3.11
N THR A 4 0.55 10.97 -4.18
CA THR A 4 -0.73 11.69 -4.16
C THR A 4 -1.69 10.98 -5.11
N CYS A 5 -2.91 10.73 -4.66
CA CYS A 5 -4.00 10.25 -5.48
C CYS A 5 -5.22 11.11 -5.19
N LEU A 6 -5.85 11.61 -6.26
CA LEU A 6 -7.14 12.27 -6.24
C LEU A 6 -8.10 11.38 -7.01
N GLN A 7 -9.21 11.00 -6.38
CA GLN A 7 -10.21 10.13 -7.00
C GLN A 7 -11.03 10.90 -8.03
N ASP A 8 -11.12 10.37 -9.25
CA ASP A 8 -12.02 10.85 -10.30
C ASP A 8 -13.19 9.87 -10.47
N GLY A 9 -14.41 10.33 -10.19
CA GLY A 9 -15.60 9.47 -10.09
C GLY A 9 -15.67 8.70 -8.76
N ALA A 10 -16.86 8.26 -8.35
CA ALA A 10 -16.97 7.39 -7.17
C ALA A 10 -16.23 6.06 -7.41
N GLY A 11 -15.56 5.53 -6.38
CA GLY A 11 -14.89 4.25 -6.43
C GLY A 11 -15.78 3.12 -5.94
N ASP A 12 -15.69 1.97 -6.60
CA ASP A 12 -16.29 0.72 -6.15
C ASP A 12 -15.35 -0.06 -5.21
N ALA A 13 -15.87 -1.10 -4.55
CA ALA A 13 -15.02 -2.09 -3.88
C ALA A 13 -14.00 -2.65 -4.90
N THR A 14 -12.77 -2.83 -4.46
CA THR A 14 -11.58 -3.20 -5.26
C THR A 14 -11.02 -2.10 -6.18
N SER A 15 -11.56 -0.88 -6.13
CA SER A 15 -10.91 0.28 -6.77
C SER A 15 -9.49 0.42 -6.24
N SER A 16 -8.53 0.56 -7.15
CA SER A 16 -7.12 0.53 -6.78
C SER A 16 -6.28 1.50 -7.61
N VAL A 17 -5.19 1.95 -7.00
CA VAL A 17 -4.25 2.90 -7.60
C VAL A 17 -2.82 2.49 -7.29
N VAL A 18 -1.93 2.65 -8.27
CA VAL A 18 -0.49 2.51 -8.05
C VAL A 18 0.02 3.78 -7.38
N LEU A 19 0.53 3.66 -6.15
CA LEU A 19 1.08 4.78 -5.38
C LEU A 19 2.46 5.19 -5.89
N GLY A 20 3.21 4.24 -6.44
CA GLY A 20 4.54 4.47 -6.97
C GLY A 20 5.32 3.18 -7.15
N LYS A 21 6.61 3.32 -7.46
CA LYS A 21 7.49 2.19 -7.74
C LYS A 21 8.74 2.26 -6.86
N LEU A 22 8.94 1.22 -6.04
CA LEU A 22 10.20 0.99 -5.33
C LEU A 22 11.30 0.67 -6.35
N PRO A 23 12.55 1.13 -6.12
CA PRO A 23 13.66 0.87 -7.02
C PRO A 23 14.00 -0.63 -7.08
N PRO A 24 14.73 -1.06 -8.12
CA PRO A 24 15.27 -2.42 -8.19
C PRO A 24 16.32 -2.68 -7.10
N GLY A 25 16.59 -3.95 -6.85
CA GLY A 25 17.51 -4.43 -5.82
C GLY A 25 16.78 -4.91 -4.57
N ARG A 26 17.46 -4.76 -3.42
CA ARG A 26 16.96 -5.11 -2.09
C ARG A 26 16.40 -3.85 -1.45
N VAL A 27 15.09 -3.83 -1.24
CA VAL A 27 14.38 -2.68 -0.69
C VAL A 27 13.57 -3.13 0.50
N ARG A 28 13.83 -2.56 1.67
CA ARG A 28 13.08 -2.84 2.88
C ARG A 28 12.10 -1.72 3.18
N VAL A 29 10.82 -2.04 3.15
CA VAL A 29 9.74 -1.13 3.52
C VAL A 29 9.57 -1.11 5.04
N LEU A 30 9.42 0.09 5.60
CA LEU A 30 9.24 0.36 7.03
C LEU A 30 7.80 0.84 7.26
N ALA A 31 6.86 -0.11 7.33
CA ALA A 31 5.43 0.17 7.32
C ALA A 31 4.98 1.06 8.50
N SER A 32 5.49 0.80 9.70
CA SER A 32 5.21 1.57 10.91
C SER A 32 5.75 3.01 10.91
N LEU A 33 6.73 3.32 10.03
CA LEU A 33 7.24 4.68 9.83
C LEU A 33 6.55 5.41 8.66
N SER A 34 5.67 4.72 7.95
CA SER A 34 4.97 5.22 6.78
C SER A 34 3.59 5.74 7.17
N ARG A 35 3.11 6.80 6.51
CA ARG A 35 1.87 7.48 6.90
C ARG A 35 1.12 8.02 5.68
N ALA A 36 -0.20 8.07 5.78
CA ALA A 36 -1.05 8.62 4.72
C ALA A 36 -2.28 9.32 5.29
N TYR A 37 -2.66 10.45 4.69
CA TYR A 37 -3.98 11.02 4.80
C TYR A 37 -4.95 10.18 3.96
N VAL A 38 -6.06 9.79 4.57
CA VAL A 38 -7.16 9.07 3.93
C VAL A 38 -8.47 9.70 4.37
N ASN A 39 -9.36 9.97 3.44
CA ASN A 39 -10.67 10.55 3.71
C ASN A 39 -11.85 9.72 3.18
N TRP A 40 -11.66 8.43 2.94
CA TRP A 40 -12.73 7.53 2.51
C TRP A 40 -13.80 7.43 3.62
N THR A 41 -15.05 7.82 3.37
CA THR A 41 -16.05 8.03 4.46
C THR A 41 -17.16 6.99 4.51
N THR A 42 -16.89 5.79 5.02
CA THR A 42 -17.93 4.83 5.50
C THR A 42 -17.48 4.14 6.78
N SER A 43 -18.43 3.66 7.60
CA SER A 43 -18.17 2.99 8.88
C SER A 43 -17.52 1.59 8.77
N SER A 44 -17.00 1.24 7.60
CA SER A 44 -16.34 -0.01 7.26
C SER A 44 -15.23 0.17 6.22
N ALA A 45 -14.85 1.41 5.92
CA ALA A 45 -13.84 1.70 4.91
C ALA A 45 -12.51 1.06 5.34
N ALA A 46 -11.99 0.19 4.49
CA ALA A 46 -10.73 -0.49 4.71
C ALA A 46 -9.80 -0.30 3.52
N LEU A 47 -8.53 -0.03 3.83
CA LEU A 47 -7.45 0.13 2.87
C LEU A 47 -6.51 -1.06 2.93
N ASP A 48 -6.32 -1.67 1.78
CA ASP A 48 -5.26 -2.64 1.56
C ASP A 48 -4.07 -1.98 0.89
N LEU A 49 -2.89 -2.46 1.25
CA LEU A 49 -1.63 -2.08 0.63
C LEU A 49 -0.88 -3.35 0.23
N GLY A 50 -0.41 -3.35 -1.01
CA GLY A 50 0.29 -4.49 -1.56
C GLY A 50 1.10 -4.14 -2.79
N TRP A 51 1.37 -5.12 -3.63
CA TRP A 51 2.22 -4.96 -4.80
C TRP A 51 1.64 -5.61 -6.06
N ASP A 52 2.00 -5.04 -7.21
CA ASP A 52 1.83 -5.69 -8.50
C ASP A 52 2.88 -6.80 -8.69
N ALA A 53 2.62 -7.75 -9.58
CA ALA A 53 3.58 -8.79 -9.94
C ALA A 53 4.92 -8.18 -10.41
N TYR A 54 6.03 -8.79 -10.00
CA TYR A 54 7.37 -8.32 -10.32
C TYR A 54 8.35 -9.47 -10.55
N THR A 55 9.48 -9.18 -11.19
CA THR A 55 10.54 -10.17 -11.42
C THR A 55 11.50 -10.19 -10.24
N ALA A 56 11.59 -11.34 -9.58
CA ALA A 56 12.52 -11.58 -8.47
C ALA A 56 13.97 -11.69 -8.96
N MET A 57 14.93 -11.59 -8.04
CA MET A 57 16.38 -11.62 -8.35
C MET A 57 16.83 -12.90 -9.09
N ASN A 58 16.15 -14.02 -8.84
CA ASN A 58 16.40 -15.30 -9.52
C ASN A 58 15.74 -15.40 -10.91
N GLY A 59 15.03 -14.36 -11.37
CA GLY A 59 14.32 -14.31 -12.65
C GLY A 59 12.91 -14.88 -12.65
N SER A 60 12.41 -15.45 -11.53
CA SER A 60 11.01 -15.88 -11.45
C SER A 60 10.05 -14.71 -11.27
N THR A 61 8.81 -14.87 -11.69
CA THR A 61 7.75 -13.90 -11.40
C THR A 61 7.21 -14.12 -9.99
N THR A 62 7.29 -13.10 -9.15
CA THR A 62 6.48 -13.01 -7.94
C THR A 62 5.08 -12.55 -8.31
N ALA A 63 4.05 -13.25 -7.84
CA ALA A 63 2.66 -12.88 -8.09
C ALA A 63 2.29 -11.53 -7.45
N ALA A 64 1.28 -10.87 -8.02
CA ALA A 64 0.67 -9.73 -7.38
C ALA A 64 0.00 -10.16 -6.07
N ASP A 65 0.08 -9.30 -5.07
CA ASP A 65 -0.50 -9.50 -3.75
C ASP A 65 -1.02 -8.13 -3.28
N PRO A 66 -2.27 -7.77 -3.59
CA PRO A 66 -2.84 -6.44 -3.33
C PRO A 66 -2.93 -6.05 -1.85
N ASP A 67 -2.83 -7.03 -0.94
CA ASP A 67 -2.98 -6.89 0.50
C ASP A 67 -1.76 -7.42 1.28
N GLY A 68 -0.65 -7.73 0.61
CA GLY A 68 0.51 -8.38 1.23
C GLY A 68 1.34 -7.50 2.19
N LEU A 69 1.13 -6.17 2.21
CA LEU A 69 1.75 -5.26 3.19
C LEU A 69 0.79 -4.88 4.32
N ILE A 70 -0.46 -4.59 3.94
CA ILE A 70 -1.56 -4.23 4.84
C ILE A 70 -2.82 -4.90 4.29
N ASN A 71 -3.50 -5.65 5.16
CA ASN A 71 -4.80 -6.24 4.88
C ASN A 71 -5.81 -5.66 5.89
N GLY A 72 -6.69 -4.81 5.40
CA GLY A 72 -7.83 -4.27 6.14
C GLY A 72 -7.51 -3.15 7.11
N LEU A 73 -6.63 -2.20 6.78
CA LEU A 73 -6.43 -1.02 7.64
C LEU A 73 -7.75 -0.22 7.70
N SER A 74 -8.33 -0.11 8.90
CA SER A 74 -9.53 0.71 9.09
C SER A 74 -9.20 2.18 8.80
N VAL A 75 -9.98 2.78 7.90
CA VAL A 75 -9.93 4.20 7.54
C VAL A 75 -11.30 4.85 7.70
N ASP A 76 -12.14 4.30 8.59
CA ASP A 76 -13.50 4.76 8.91
C ASP A 76 -13.59 6.21 9.42
N THR A 77 -12.44 6.80 9.75
CA THR A 77 -12.28 8.16 10.22
C THR A 77 -11.31 8.89 9.32
N VAL A 78 -11.76 10.02 8.76
CA VAL A 78 -10.90 10.92 7.98
C VAL A 78 -9.71 11.37 8.81
N GLY A 79 -8.50 11.19 8.29
CA GLY A 79 -7.31 11.63 9.00
C GLY A 79 -6.02 11.01 8.52
N PHE A 80 -4.98 11.22 9.33
CA PHE A 80 -3.65 10.73 9.05
C PHE A 80 -3.42 9.37 9.71
N GLN A 81 -3.37 8.35 8.88
CA GLN A 81 -3.23 6.95 9.27
C GLN A 81 -1.76 6.54 9.26
N THR A 82 -1.37 5.72 10.25
CA THR A 82 -0.11 4.99 10.18
C THR A 82 -0.32 3.76 9.31
N MET A 83 0.58 3.54 8.34
CA MET A 83 0.47 2.44 7.37
C MET A 83 1.00 1.12 7.97
N GLU A 84 0.76 0.88 9.25
CA GLU A 84 1.15 -0.35 9.93
C GLU A 84 0.07 -1.41 9.72
N GLY A 85 0.41 -2.47 8.98
CA GLY A 85 -0.49 -3.62 8.78
C GLY A 85 -0.41 -4.62 9.93
N ALA A 86 -1.50 -5.32 10.20
CA ALA A 86 -1.58 -6.37 11.22
C ALA A 86 -1.10 -7.76 10.71
N ILE A 87 -0.43 -7.81 9.55
CA ILE A 87 0.00 -9.07 8.94
C ILE A 87 1.09 -9.71 9.82
N ALA A 88 0.77 -10.84 10.43
CA ALA A 88 1.63 -11.51 11.41
C ALA A 88 3.05 -11.78 10.88
N ALA A 89 3.18 -12.17 9.60
CA ALA A 89 4.47 -12.40 8.97
C ALA A 89 5.36 -11.13 8.95
N ASN A 90 4.77 -9.96 8.70
CA ASN A 90 5.49 -8.69 8.66
C ASN A 90 5.88 -8.25 10.08
N LEU A 91 4.97 -8.43 11.05
CA LEU A 91 5.22 -8.13 12.47
C LEU A 91 6.39 -8.93 13.03
N LEU A 92 6.52 -10.22 12.68
CA LEU A 92 7.63 -11.08 13.09
C LEU A 92 9.01 -10.60 12.57
N THR A 93 9.04 -9.73 11.56
CA THR A 93 10.28 -9.13 11.02
C THR A 93 10.51 -7.70 11.51
N GLY A 94 9.85 -7.31 12.61
CA GLY A 94 9.91 -5.95 13.16
C GLY A 94 9.06 -4.94 12.41
N GLY A 95 7.96 -5.39 11.78
CA GLY A 95 7.05 -4.52 11.01
C GLY A 95 7.63 -4.07 9.67
N THR A 96 8.54 -4.87 9.09
CA THR A 96 9.17 -4.57 7.80
C THR A 96 8.77 -5.59 6.73
N TYR A 97 9.01 -5.25 5.47
CA TYR A 97 8.94 -6.21 4.37
C TYR A 97 10.12 -5.99 3.44
N LEU A 98 10.84 -7.06 3.11
CA LEU A 98 11.98 -7.02 2.20
C LEU A 98 11.53 -7.46 0.80
N PHE A 99 11.61 -6.53 -0.15
CA PHE A 99 11.50 -6.84 -1.57
C PHE A 99 12.88 -7.10 -2.17
N GLU A 100 12.97 -8.13 -3.01
CA GLU A 100 14.16 -8.43 -3.81
C GLU A 100 13.74 -8.53 -5.28
N SER A 101 13.97 -7.46 -6.04
CA SER A 101 13.43 -7.32 -7.40
C SER A 101 14.48 -6.90 -8.41
N LYS A 102 14.38 -7.38 -9.66
CA LYS A 102 15.27 -6.95 -10.75
C LYS A 102 14.90 -5.59 -11.31
N ASP A 103 13.60 -5.33 -11.40
CA ASP A 103 13.06 -4.18 -12.13
C ASP A 103 12.38 -3.15 -11.22
N GLY A 104 12.35 -3.39 -9.91
CA GLY A 104 11.57 -2.61 -8.95
C GLY A 104 10.15 -3.13 -8.77
N VAL A 105 9.47 -2.66 -7.73
CA VAL A 105 8.13 -3.16 -7.32
C VAL A 105 7.14 -2.01 -7.30
N LYS A 106 6.03 -2.13 -8.03
CA LYS A 106 4.94 -1.16 -7.95
C LYS A 106 4.10 -1.44 -6.71
N ILE A 107 3.88 -0.42 -5.90
CA ILE A 107 3.04 -0.50 -4.70
C ILE A 107 1.65 0.02 -5.04
N ARG A 108 0.63 -0.69 -4.58
CA ARG A 108 -0.77 -0.44 -4.87
C ARG A 108 -1.56 -0.27 -3.58
N ALA A 109 -2.44 0.72 -3.55
CA ALA A 109 -3.52 0.80 -2.58
C ALA A 109 -4.82 0.31 -3.21
N THR A 110 -5.61 -0.43 -2.44
CA THR A 110 -6.91 -0.97 -2.88
C THR A 110 -7.94 -0.68 -1.80
N SER A 111 -9.11 -0.19 -2.19
CA SER A 111 -10.25 -0.09 -1.28
C SER A 111 -11.02 -1.39 -1.26
N GLN A 112 -11.44 -1.83 -0.07
CA GLN A 112 -12.27 -3.02 0.09
C GLN A 112 -13.78 -2.71 0.15
N ASP A 113 -14.16 -1.44 0.03
CA ASP A 113 -15.55 -0.99 0.14
C ASP A 113 -15.85 0.09 -0.94
N THR A 114 -17.12 0.46 -1.06
CA THR A 114 -17.65 1.56 -1.88
C THR A 114 -17.49 2.93 -1.19
N ALA A 115 -16.43 3.09 -0.40
CA ALA A 115 -16.26 4.23 0.51
C ALA A 115 -15.65 5.48 -0.15
N ILE A 116 -15.17 5.35 -1.39
CA ILE A 116 -14.43 6.41 -2.07
C ILE A 116 -15.38 7.29 -2.89
N ALA A 117 -15.50 8.56 -2.52
CA ALA A 117 -16.23 9.56 -3.29
C ALA A 117 -15.33 10.24 -4.33
N THR A 118 -15.94 10.90 -5.31
CA THR A 118 -15.20 11.78 -6.23
C THR A 118 -14.56 12.93 -5.44
N GLY A 119 -13.27 13.17 -5.68
CA GLY A 119 -12.50 14.18 -4.95
C GLY A 119 -11.88 13.69 -3.65
N ASP A 120 -12.07 12.41 -3.28
CA ASP A 120 -11.32 11.82 -2.17
C ASP A 120 -9.83 11.73 -2.47
N ASP A 121 -9.04 11.87 -1.42
CA ASP A 121 -7.59 11.93 -1.46
C ASP A 121 -6.96 10.76 -0.70
N LEU A 122 -5.91 10.21 -1.30
CA LEU A 122 -4.93 9.35 -0.64
C LEU A 122 -3.54 9.95 -0.85
N VAL A 123 -3.02 10.60 0.19
CA VAL A 123 -1.78 11.37 0.11
C VAL A 123 -0.85 11.00 1.24
N GLY A 124 0.40 10.67 0.95
CA GLY A 124 1.29 10.20 1.99
C GLY A 124 2.67 9.81 1.51
N TYR A 125 3.31 8.99 2.32
CA TYR A 125 4.63 8.47 2.00
C TYR A 125 4.86 7.07 2.57
N LEU A 126 5.61 6.28 1.81
CA LEU A 126 6.20 5.02 2.25
C LEU A 126 7.69 5.23 2.56
N ALA A 127 8.07 4.98 3.81
CA ALA A 127 9.46 4.94 4.25
C ALA A 127 10.08 3.59 3.85
N TYR A 128 11.27 3.64 3.27
CA TYR A 128 12.04 2.44 2.92
C TYR A 128 13.53 2.72 2.99
N VAL A 129 14.33 1.66 3.09
CA VAL A 129 15.79 1.69 2.97
C VAL A 129 16.23 0.84 1.77
N LEU A 130 17.34 1.26 1.17
CA LEU A 130 18.09 0.45 0.21
C LEU A 130 19.09 -0.38 1.02
N ASP A 131 18.97 -1.70 0.96
CA ASP A 131 19.77 -2.67 1.72
C ASP A 131 20.97 -3.16 0.89
#